data_AF-A0A0A9X331-F1
#
_entry.id   AF-A0A0A9X331-F1
#
_cell.length_a   1.000
_cell.length_b   1.000
_cell.length_c   1.000
_cell.angle_alpha   90.00
_cell.angle_beta   90.00
_cell.angle_gamma   90.00
#
_symmetry.space_group_name_H-M   'P 1'
#
loop_
_entity.id
_entity.type
_entity.pdbx_description
1 polymer ?
#
loop_
_entity_poly.entity_id
_entity_poly.type
_entity_poly.pdbx_seq_one_letter_code
_entity_poly.pdbx_strand_id
1 'polypeptide(L)'
;MACAQTGSGKTAAYLLPAINYMLVNNLNRPSIPGDQAAPSALVISPTRELSIQIYEEGLKFTYHTGIRCVVVYGGADPRHQIHELTRGCGLLVATPGRL
;
A
#
# COMPACT_ATOMS: atom_id res chain seq x y z
N MET A 1 -9.63 4.01 -17.33
CA MET A 1 -9.32 5.44 -17.07
C MET A 1 -10.54 6.07 -16.43
N ALA A 2 -10.37 6.80 -15.32
CA ALA A 2 -11.47 7.45 -14.61
C ALA A 2 -11.08 8.90 -14.28
N CYS A 3 -11.99 9.84 -14.53
CA CYS A 3 -11.80 11.26 -14.25
C CYS A 3 -12.78 11.68 -13.15
N ALA A 4 -12.27 12.05 -11.98
CA ALA A 4 -13.09 12.52 -10.88
C ALA A 4 -12.29 13.45 -9.96
N GLN A 5 -12.98 14.41 -9.32
CA GLN A 5 -12.39 15.38 -8.40
C GLN A 5 -11.90 14.71 -7.10
N THR A 6 -10.89 15.30 -6.44
CA THR A 6 -10.49 14.90 -5.08
C THR A 6 -11.69 14.94 -4.12
N GLY A 7 -11.72 14.04 -3.14
CA GLY A 7 -12.87 13.88 -2.24
C GLY A 7 -14.04 13.04 -2.78
N SER A 8 -14.00 12.59 -4.04
CA SER A 8 -15.09 11.79 -4.64
C SER A 8 -15.04 10.27 -4.33
N GLY A 9 -14.27 9.85 -3.32
CA GLY A 9 -14.13 8.42 -2.96
C GLY A 9 -13.23 7.57 -3.87
N LYS A 10 -12.38 8.18 -4.71
CA LYS A 10 -11.49 7.45 -5.64
C LYS A 10 -10.64 6.38 -4.96
N THR A 11 -10.12 6.66 -3.76
CA THR A 11 -9.26 5.73 -3.03
C THR A 11 -9.97 4.43 -2.70
N ALA A 12 -11.16 4.49 -2.12
CA ALA A 12 -11.98 3.31 -1.87
C ALA A 12 -12.35 2.58 -3.17
N ALA A 13 -12.61 3.33 -4.26
CA ALA A 13 -13.03 2.77 -5.53
C ALA A 13 -12.01 1.81 -6.16
N TYR A 14 -10.71 2.02 -5.94
CA TYR A 14 -9.67 1.07 -6.39
C TYR A 14 -9.13 0.17 -5.27
N LEU A 15 -9.08 0.63 -4.01
CA LEU A 15 -8.54 -0.19 -2.92
C LEU A 15 -9.46 -1.32 -2.51
N LEU A 16 -10.77 -1.08 -2.34
CA LEU A 16 -11.71 -2.11 -1.89
C LEU A 16 -11.74 -3.33 -2.83
N PRO A 17 -11.91 -3.18 -4.16
CA PRO A 17 -11.87 -4.35 -5.04
C PRO A 17 -10.49 -5.02 -5.08
N ALA A 18 -9.39 -4.28 -4.98
CA ALA A 18 -8.04 -4.86 -4.95
C ALA A 18 -7.80 -5.68 -3.67
N ILE A 19 -8.18 -5.16 -2.51
CA ILE A 19 -8.08 -5.85 -1.22
C ILE A 19 -8.97 -7.09 -1.22
N ASN A 20 -10.21 -7.00 -1.72
CA ASN A 20 -11.10 -8.15 -1.84
C ASN A 20 -10.49 -9.24 -2.73
N TYR A 21 -9.90 -8.86 -3.87
CA TYR A 21 -9.21 -9.80 -4.75
C TYR A 21 -8.03 -10.49 -4.05
N MET A 22 -7.23 -9.75 -3.28
CA MET A 22 -6.12 -10.31 -2.50
C MET A 22 -6.62 -11.32 -1.45
N LEU A 23 -7.74 -11.05 -0.78
CA LEU A 23 -8.33 -11.93 0.22
C LEU A 23 -8.88 -13.22 -0.39
N VAL A 24 -9.69 -13.11 -1.44
CA VAL A 24 -10.30 -14.26 -2.11
C VAL A 24 -9.25 -15.22 -2.68
N ASN A 25 -8.15 -14.67 -3.20
CA ASN A 25 -7.07 -15.47 -3.80
C ASN A 25 -5.95 -15.83 -2.80
N ASN A 26 -6.11 -15.53 -1.51
CA ASN A 26 -5.10 -15.77 -0.47
C ASN A 26 -3.70 -15.25 -0.85
N LEU A 27 -3.63 -14.07 -1.45
CA LEU A 27 -2.36 -13.44 -1.88
C LEU A 27 -1.57 -12.85 -0.72
N ASN A 28 -2.10 -12.93 0.50
CA ASN A 28 -1.40 -12.50 1.70
C ASN A 28 -0.29 -13.50 2.05
N ARG A 29 0.89 -13.31 1.45
CA ARG A 29 2.04 -14.17 1.69
C ARG A 29 2.63 -13.86 3.08
N PRO A 30 2.84 -14.87 3.94
CA PRO A 30 3.49 -14.65 5.23
C PRO A 30 4.92 -14.13 5.00
N SER A 31 5.31 -13.12 5.78
CA SER A 31 6.65 -12.58 5.76
C SER A 31 7.64 -13.61 6.30
N ILE A 32 8.55 -14.09 5.44
CA ILE A 32 9.64 -14.98 5.86
C ILE A 32 10.85 -14.11 6.18
N PRO A 33 11.50 -14.27 7.36
CA PRO A 33 12.71 -13.52 7.68
C PRO A 33 13.79 -13.71 6.60
N GLY A 34 14.26 -12.61 6.02
CA GLY A 34 15.25 -12.60 4.94
C GLY A 34 14.67 -12.63 3.51
N ASP A 35 13.35 -12.72 3.35
CA ASP A 35 12.71 -12.63 2.04
C ASP A 35 12.53 -11.17 1.59
N GLN A 36 12.51 -10.96 0.28
CA GLN A 36 12.25 -9.64 -0.29
C GLN A 36 10.77 -9.29 -0.17
N ALA A 37 10.49 -8.00 0.07
CA ALA A 37 9.12 -7.52 0.07
C ALA A 37 8.50 -7.67 -1.33
N ALA A 38 7.44 -8.46 -1.45
CA ALA A 38 6.75 -8.74 -2.71
C ALA A 38 5.27 -8.32 -2.59
N PRO A 39 4.95 -7.02 -2.73
CA PRO A 39 3.58 -6.54 -2.63
C PRO A 39 2.69 -7.12 -3.72
N SER A 40 1.49 -7.59 -3.34
CA SER A 40 0.47 -8.07 -4.29
C SER A 40 -0.26 -6.91 -4.97
N ALA A 41 -0.28 -5.73 -4.34
CA ALA A 41 -0.87 -4.51 -4.88
C ALA A 41 0.08 -3.33 -4.69
N LEU A 42 0.23 -2.51 -5.74
CA LEU A 42 1.03 -1.29 -5.74
C LEU A 42 0.16 -0.10 -6.16
N VAL A 43 0.20 0.97 -5.37
CA VAL A 43 -0.41 2.26 -5.68
C VAL A 43 0.68 3.31 -5.78
N ILE A 44 0.77 3.97 -6.93
CA ILE A 44 1.74 5.04 -7.16
C ILE A 44 1.03 6.40 -7.09
N SER A 45 1.57 7.33 -6.32
CA SER A 45 1.07 8.71 -6.22
C SER A 45 2.19 9.73 -6.39
N PRO A 46 1.91 10.93 -6.94
CA PRO A 46 2.95 11.88 -7.31
C PRO A 46 3.63 12.59 -6.12
N THR A 47 2.96 12.68 -4.98
CA THR A 47 3.46 13.41 -3.81
C THR A 47 3.40 12.57 -2.55
N ARG A 48 4.22 12.94 -1.56
CA ARG A 48 4.26 12.33 -0.23
C ARG A 48 2.89 12.45 0.46
N GLU A 49 2.28 13.62 0.39
CA GLU A 49 1.02 13.94 1.05
C GLU A 49 -0.10 13.04 0.51
N LEU A 50 -0.14 12.83 -0.81
CA LEU A 50 -1.13 11.94 -1.41
C LEU A 50 -0.83 10.47 -1.08
N SER A 51 0.43 10.04 -1.02
CA SER A 51 0.79 8.68 -0.57
C SER A 51 0.28 8.42 0.84
N ILE A 52 0.47 9.38 1.75
CA ILE A 52 0.01 9.26 3.15
C ILE A 52 -1.51 9.16 3.21
N GLN A 53 -2.24 10.03 2.49
CA GLN A 53 -3.70 9.97 2.46
C GLN A 53 -4.22 8.62 1.96
N ILE A 54 -3.62 8.08 0.89
CA ILE A 54 -4.00 6.77 0.35
C ILE A 54 -3.67 5.66 1.35
N TYR A 55 -2.51 5.73 1.98
CA TYR A 55 -2.06 4.77 2.99
C TYR A 55 -3.00 4.73 4.20
N GLU A 56 -3.41 5.89 4.72
CA GLU A 56 -4.34 5.99 5.85
C GLU A 56 -5.70 5.37 5.54
N GLU A 57 -6.24 5.58 4.33
CA GLU A 57 -7.44 4.88 3.88
C GLU A 57 -7.19 3.38 3.71
N GLY A 58 -6.04 3.00 3.17
CA GLY A 58 -5.61 1.60 3.06
C GLY A 58 -5.60 0.89 4.41
N LEU A 59 -5.05 1.51 5.46
CA LEU A 59 -5.03 0.95 6.82
C LEU A 59 -6.44 0.64 7.34
N LYS A 60 -7.41 1.53 7.08
CA LYS A 60 -8.80 1.31 7.48
C LYS A 60 -9.39 0.10 6.77
N PHE A 61 -9.15 -0.04 5.48
CA PHE A 61 -9.69 -1.14 4.67
C PHE A 61 -8.97 -2.48 4.89
N THR A 62 -7.72 -2.47 5.34
CA THR A 62 -6.97 -3.69 5.69
C THR A 62 -7.08 -4.08 7.17
N TYR A 63 -7.84 -3.34 7.97
CA TYR A 63 -8.03 -3.65 9.38
C TYR A 63 -8.66 -5.05 9.56
N HIS A 64 -8.03 -5.89 10.40
CA HIS A 64 -8.40 -7.30 10.63
C HIS A 64 -8.40 -8.22 9.41
N THR A 65 -7.84 -7.81 8.27
CA THR A 65 -7.75 -8.70 7.09
C THR A 65 -6.44 -9.50 7.04
N GLY A 66 -5.47 -9.12 7.88
CA GLY A 66 -4.11 -9.65 7.86
C GLY A 66 -3.23 -9.09 6.74
N ILE A 67 -3.79 -8.37 5.76
CA ILE A 67 -3.03 -7.71 4.70
C ILE A 67 -2.25 -6.54 5.29
N ARG A 68 -0.94 -6.53 5.10
CA ARG A 68 -0.11 -5.42 5.58
C ARG A 68 -0.01 -4.32 4.53
N CYS A 69 -0.48 -3.14 4.88
CA CYS A 69 -0.30 -1.90 4.12
C CYS A 69 1.02 -1.24 4.53
N VAL A 70 1.81 -0.78 3.57
CA VAL A 70 3.08 -0.05 3.79
C VAL A 70 3.14 1.16 2.86
N VAL A 71 3.79 2.22 3.29
CA VAL A 71 3.99 3.43 2.49
C VAL A 71 5.47 3.80 2.38
N VAL A 72 5.91 4.17 1.18
CA VAL A 72 7.28 4.63 0.92
C VAL A 72 7.29 5.93 0.12
N TYR A 73 8.10 6.89 0.54
CA TYR A 73 8.24 8.17 -0.15
C TYR A 73 9.58 8.84 0.14
N GLY A 74 9.97 9.77 -0.74
CA GLY A 74 11.17 10.59 -0.57
C GLY A 74 11.13 11.50 0.67
N GLY A 75 12.30 11.92 1.16
CA GLY A 75 12.41 12.88 2.27
C GLY A 75 12.19 12.31 3.67
N ALA A 76 12.06 10.98 3.82
CA ALA A 76 12.05 10.28 5.10
C ALA A 76 13.16 9.21 5.15
N ASP A 77 13.51 8.80 6.37
CA ASP A 77 14.58 7.83 6.66
C ASP A 77 14.37 6.51 5.87
N PRO A 78 15.28 6.18 4.93
CA PRO A 78 15.20 4.94 4.19
C PRO A 78 15.28 3.70 5.07
N ARG A 79 16.03 3.73 6.18
CA ARG A 79 16.21 2.56 7.06
C ARG A 79 14.89 2.16 7.70
N HIS A 80 14.12 3.14 8.17
CA HIS A 80 12.79 2.90 8.70
C HIS A 80 11.84 2.31 7.65
N GLN A 81 11.82 2.85 6.43
CA GLN A 81 10.98 2.33 5.35
C GLN A 81 11.36 0.90 4.93
N ILE A 82 12.66 0.60 4.85
CA ILE A 82 13.15 -0.76 4.58
C ILE A 82 12.75 -1.71 5.71
N HIS A 83 12.92 -1.30 6.97
CA HIS A 83 12.49 -2.11 8.11
C HIS A 83 10.99 -2.42 8.04
N GLU A 84 10.16 -1.41 7.74
CA GLU A 84 8.74 -1.61 7.56
C GLU A 84 8.46 -2.56 6.40
N LEU A 85 9.12 -2.47 5.24
CA LEU A 85 8.95 -3.43 4.15
C LEU A 85 9.33 -4.86 4.52
N THR A 86 10.46 -5.06 5.21
CA THR A 86 10.97 -6.40 5.58
C THR A 86 10.06 -7.19 6.53
N ARG A 87 9.21 -6.49 7.29
CA ARG A 87 8.18 -7.11 8.13
C ARG A 87 6.99 -7.65 7.32
N GLY A 88 6.95 -7.44 6.00
CA GLY A 88 5.88 -7.87 5.07
C GLY A 88 5.14 -6.74 4.38
N CYS A 89 4.82 -6.90 3.10
CA CYS A 89 4.06 -5.90 2.36
C CYS A 89 3.07 -6.60 1.43
N GLY A 90 1.77 -6.44 1.69
CA GLY A 90 0.73 -6.90 0.78
C GLY A 90 0.24 -5.78 -0.13
N LEU A 91 0.00 -4.59 0.45
CA LEU A 91 -0.37 -3.36 -0.24
C LEU A 91 0.73 -2.33 -0.05
N LEU A 92 1.36 -1.89 -1.13
CA LEU A 92 2.37 -0.84 -1.12
C LEU A 92 1.81 0.46 -1.73
N VAL A 93 1.98 1.58 -1.02
CA VAL A 93 1.72 2.92 -1.54
C VAL A 93 3.05 3.65 -1.69
N ALA A 94 3.35 4.19 -2.87
CA ALA A 94 4.68 4.73 -3.15
C ALA A 94 4.68 6.02 -3.97
N THR A 95 5.68 6.87 -3.76
CA THR A 95 6.06 7.89 -4.74
C THR A 95 7.06 7.33 -5.76
N PRO A 96 6.97 7.68 -7.06
CA PRO A 96 7.83 7.13 -8.11
C PRO A 96 9.32 7.21 -7.81
N GLY A 97 9.81 8.32 -7.26
CA GLY A 97 11.26 8.52 -7.02
C GLY A 97 11.83 7.73 -5.83
N ARG A 98 10.99 7.04 -5.05
CA ARG A 98 11.43 6.22 -3.90
C ARG A 98 11.21 4.72 -4.14
N LEU A 99 10.23 4.35 -4.96
CA LEU A 99 10.01 2.97 -5.38
C LEU A 99 11.24 2.44 -6.14
#